data_AF-A0A959KXS1-F1
#
_entry.id   AF-A0A959KXS1-F1
#
_cell.length_a   1.000
_cell.length_b   1.000
_cell.length_c   1.000
_cell.angle_alpha   90.00
_cell.angle_beta   90.00
_cell.angle_gamma   90.00
#
_symmetry.space_group_name_H-M   'P 1'
#
loop_
_entity.id
_entity.type
_entity.pdbx_description
1 polymer ?
#
loop_
_entity_poly.entity_id
_entity_poly.type
_entity_poly.pdbx_seq_one_letter_code
_entity_poly.pdbx_strand_id
1 'polypeptide(L)'
;MKNPIVRFGIWSGLLVVVLSFVNWLFVAKPLGYQASEIFGYLSILVALLLIFFGVRHVREEVEGGSISFGKAFGVGLGITLFPSIFMFLQTILFFTIWGNDFRAGRRSTFGMP
;
A
#
# COMPACT_ATOMS: atom_id res chain seq x y z
N MET A 1 -14.00 21.04 5.88
CA MET A 1 -13.18 19.85 6.26
C MET A 1 -12.02 19.74 5.29
N LYS A 2 -10.81 19.34 5.73
CA LYS A 2 -9.59 19.29 4.90
C LYS A 2 -9.79 18.39 3.68
N ASN A 3 -9.17 18.72 2.54
CA ASN A 3 -9.37 18.08 1.24
C ASN A 3 -9.38 16.53 1.33
N PRO A 4 -10.49 15.85 0.93
CA PRO A 4 -10.63 14.40 1.09
C PRO A 4 -9.53 13.62 0.36
N ILE A 5 -9.02 14.13 -0.76
CA ILE A 5 -7.92 13.51 -1.51
C ILE A 5 -6.69 13.33 -0.62
N VAL A 6 -6.30 14.40 0.09
CA VAL A 6 -5.13 14.40 0.98
C VAL A 6 -5.38 13.47 2.18
N ARG A 7 -6.59 13.51 2.76
CA ARG A 7 -6.95 12.67 3.90
C ARG A 7 -6.84 11.19 3.54
N PHE A 8 -7.54 10.76 2.50
CA PHE A 8 -7.54 9.35 2.08
C PHE A 8 -6.18 8.91 1.54
N GLY A 9 -5.43 9.81 0.88
CA GLY A 9 -4.07 9.55 0.41
C GLY A 9 -3.10 9.29 1.56
N ILE A 10 -3.11 10.10 2.62
CA ILE A 10 -2.24 9.89 3.79
C ILE A 10 -2.61 8.58 4.51
N TRP A 11 -3.91 8.31 4.70
CA TRP A 11 -4.35 7.07 5.35
C TRP A 11 -3.97 5.83 4.54
N SER A 12 -4.08 5.86 3.21
CA SER A 12 -3.67 4.74 2.37
C SER A 12 -2.15 4.55 2.35
N GLY A 13 -1.38 5.63 2.29
CA GLY A 13 0.08 5.57 2.39
C GLY A 13 0.57 5.01 3.72
N LEU A 14 -0.01 5.47 4.84
CA LEU A 14 0.31 4.95 6.17
C LEU A 14 -0.07 3.48 6.32
N LEU A 15 -1.25 3.09 5.83
CA LEU A 15 -1.70 1.70 5.89
C LEU A 15 -0.72 0.77 5.18
N VAL A 16 -0.27 1.15 3.98
CA VAL A 16 0.70 0.37 3.21
C VAL A 16 2.02 0.18 3.96
N VAL A 17 2.53 1.25 4.59
CA VAL A 17 3.76 1.17 5.39
C VAL A 17 3.59 0.24 6.58
N VAL A 18 2.49 0.39 7.31
CA VAL A 18 2.19 -0.46 8.47
C VAL A 18 2.07 -1.93 8.06
N LEU A 19 1.30 -2.24 7.02
CA LEU A 19 1.10 -3.62 6.55
C LEU A 19 2.41 -4.26 6.08
N SER A 20 3.27 -3.50 5.42
CA SER A 20 4.57 -3.99 4.97
C SER A 20 5.54 -4.25 6.12
N PHE A 21 5.56 -3.39 7.13
CA PHE A 21 6.33 -3.63 8.37
C PHE A 21 5.81 -4.85 9.12
N VAL A 22 4.48 -4.99 9.23
CA VAL A 22 3.85 -6.16 9.85
C VAL A 22 4.23 -7.44 9.10
N ASN A 23 4.18 -7.40 7.76
CA ASN A 23 4.58 -8.53 6.92
C ASN A 23 6.03 -8.95 7.21
N TRP A 24 6.97 -8.01 7.24
CA TRP A 24 8.37 -8.31 7.51
C TRP A 24 8.60 -8.91 8.91
N LEU A 25 8.04 -8.29 9.94
CA LEU A 25 8.30 -8.68 11.33
C LEU A 25 7.56 -9.96 11.75
N PHE A 26 6.30 -10.11 11.33
CA PHE A 26 5.41 -11.15 11.85
C PHE A 26 5.08 -12.26 10.84
N VAL A 27 5.45 -12.12 9.57
CA VAL A 27 5.18 -13.13 8.54
C VAL A 27 6.48 -13.64 7.92
N ALA A 28 7.30 -12.76 7.34
CA ALA A 28 8.51 -13.15 6.62
C ALA A 28 9.53 -13.88 7.51
N LYS A 29 9.77 -13.37 8.73
CA LYS A 29 10.70 -13.98 9.68
C LYS A 29 10.21 -15.32 10.27
N PRO A 30 8.99 -15.43 10.81
CA PRO A 30 8.53 -16.67 11.45
C PRO A 30 7.93 -17.72 10.50
N LEU A 31 7.25 -17.30 9.42
CA LEU A 31 6.50 -18.19 8.52
C LEU A 31 7.19 -18.42 7.18
N GLY A 32 8.27 -17.68 6.90
CA GLY A 32 9.06 -17.81 5.68
C GLY A 32 8.55 -16.96 4.51
N TYR A 33 9.32 -17.00 3.42
CA TYR A 33 9.16 -16.09 2.28
C TYR A 33 7.85 -16.31 1.50
N GLN A 34 7.41 -17.55 1.36
CA GLN A 34 6.20 -17.89 0.60
C GLN A 34 4.93 -17.34 1.27
N ALA A 35 4.83 -17.44 2.60
CA ALA A 35 3.73 -16.84 3.36
C ALA A 35 3.75 -15.30 3.26
N SER A 36 4.95 -14.71 3.32
CA SER A 36 5.15 -13.26 3.17
C SER A 36 4.75 -12.73 1.80
N GLU A 37 4.91 -13.53 0.74
CA GLU A 37 4.48 -13.15 -0.62
C GLU A 37 2.95 -13.09 -0.72
N ILE A 38 2.26 -14.12 -0.23
CA ILE A 38 0.79 -14.17 -0.20
C ILE A 38 0.24 -12.99 0.62
N PHE A 39 0.81 -12.75 1.80
CA PHE A 39 0.41 -11.62 2.64
C PHE A 39 0.67 -10.26 1.96
N GLY A 40 1.79 -10.15 1.24
CA GLY A 40 2.09 -8.99 0.40
C GLY A 40 0.98 -8.69 -0.61
N TYR A 41 0.54 -9.68 -1.38
CA TYR A 41 -0.58 -9.50 -2.31
C TYR A 41 -1.90 -9.14 -1.62
N LEU A 42 -2.18 -9.74 -0.47
CA LEU A 42 -3.38 -9.40 0.32
C LEU A 42 -3.35 -7.94 0.77
N SER A 43 -2.18 -7.45 1.18
CA SER A 43 -2.02 -6.05 1.62
C SER A 43 -2.27 -5.04 0.49
N ILE A 44 -1.91 -5.38 -0.75
CA ILE A 44 -2.19 -4.55 -1.94
C ILE A 44 -3.71 -4.43 -2.14
N LEU A 45 -4.46 -5.54 -2.01
CA LEU A 45 -5.92 -5.53 -2.12
C LEU A 45 -6.55 -4.62 -1.04
N VAL A 46 -6.08 -4.72 0.20
CA VAL A 46 -6.59 -3.87 1.29
C VAL A 46 -6.28 -2.40 1.03
N ALA A 47 -5.09 -2.06 0.53
CA ALA A 47 -4.73 -0.69 0.19
C ALA A 47 -5.61 -0.11 -0.95
N LEU A 48 -5.95 -0.92 -1.96
CA LEU A 48 -6.85 -0.52 -3.04
C LEU A 48 -8.26 -0.16 -2.55
N LEU A 49 -8.76 -0.81 -1.49
CA LEU A 49 -10.07 -0.49 -0.91
C LEU A 49 -10.13 0.95 -0.38
N LEU A 50 -9.04 1.48 0.18
CA LEU A 50 -9.00 2.86 0.67
C LEU A 50 -9.11 3.89 -0.46
N ILE A 51 -8.56 3.59 -1.64
CA ILE A 51 -8.72 4.43 -2.83
C ILE A 51 -10.19 4.43 -3.26
N PHE A 52 -10.82 3.25 -3.30
CA PHE A 52 -12.25 3.12 -3.60
C PHE A 52 -13.12 3.92 -2.61
N PHE A 53 -12.88 3.77 -1.30
CA PHE A 53 -13.62 4.52 -0.28
C PHE A 53 -13.41 6.03 -0.39
N GLY A 54 -12.20 6.49 -0.75
CA GLY A 54 -11.94 7.90 -0.97
C GLY A 54 -12.71 8.48 -2.16
N VAL A 55 -12.77 7.75 -3.29
CA VAL A 55 -13.58 8.15 -4.45
C VAL A 55 -15.08 8.14 -4.11
N ARG A 56 -15.54 7.10 -3.39
CA ARG A 56 -16.93 6.99 -2.93
C ARG A 56 -17.32 8.14 -2.00
N HIS A 57 -16.45 8.50 -1.05
CA HIS A 57 -16.69 9.60 -0.12
C HIS A 57 -16.82 10.95 -0.86
N VAL A 58 -15.99 11.21 -1.88
CA VAL A 58 -16.14 12.41 -2.72
C VAL A 58 -17.47 12.39 -3.48
N ARG A 59 -17.85 11.25 -4.05
CA ARG A 59 -19.14 11.11 -4.74
C ARG A 59 -20.33 11.40 -3.81
N GLU A 60 -20.35 10.82 -2.61
CA GLU A 60 -21.51 10.88 -1.71
C GLU A 60 -21.57 12.20 -0.93
N GLU A 61 -20.47 12.65 -0.33
CA GLU A 61 -20.47 13.78 0.61
C GLU A 61 -20.12 15.13 -0.03
N VAL A 62 -19.38 15.13 -1.15
CA VAL A 62 -18.96 16.38 -1.82
C VAL A 62 -19.85 16.69 -3.03
N GLU A 63 -20.16 15.69 -3.85
CA GLU A 63 -20.92 15.87 -5.09
C GLU A 63 -22.42 15.56 -4.96
N GLY A 64 -22.89 15.14 -3.78
CA GLY A 64 -24.32 14.88 -3.54
C GLY A 64 -24.86 13.62 -4.19
N GLY A 65 -24.00 12.60 -4.42
CA GLY A 65 -24.40 11.24 -4.79
C GLY A 65 -24.05 10.82 -6.23
N SER A 66 -23.73 11.76 -7.12
CA SER A 66 -23.33 11.49 -8.50
C SER A 66 -22.00 12.15 -8.84
N ILE A 67 -21.14 11.44 -9.55
CA ILE A 67 -19.82 11.93 -9.97
C ILE A 67 -19.58 11.51 -11.42
N SER A 68 -19.05 12.43 -12.24
CA SER A 68 -18.64 12.08 -13.61
C SER A 68 -17.41 11.18 -13.59
N PHE A 69 -17.25 10.33 -14.61
CA PHE A 69 -16.11 9.41 -14.71
C PHE A 69 -14.77 10.15 -14.64
N GLY A 70 -14.61 11.25 -15.39
CA GLY A 70 -13.37 12.03 -15.40
C GLY A 70 -13.01 12.60 -14.01
N LYS A 71 -14.01 13.05 -13.25
CA LYS A 71 -13.79 13.55 -11.89
C LYS A 71 -13.45 12.42 -10.92
N ALA A 72 -14.16 11.31 -10.98
CA ALA A 72 -13.85 10.12 -10.17
C ALA A 72 -12.44 9.58 -10.45
N PHE A 73 -12.05 9.52 -11.73
CA PHE A 73 -10.71 9.12 -12.14
C PHE A 73 -9.63 10.08 -11.63
N GLY A 74 -9.84 11.39 -11.75
CA GLY A 74 -8.92 12.40 -11.23
C GLY A 74 -8.76 12.33 -9.70
N VAL A 75 -9.85 12.09 -8.96
CA VAL A 75 -9.82 11.87 -7.50
C VAL A 75 -9.02 10.61 -7.16
N GLY A 76 -9.28 9.50 -7.87
CA GLY A 76 -8.53 8.25 -7.68
C GLY A 76 -7.03 8.42 -7.93
N LEU A 77 -6.66 9.10 -9.01
CA LEU A 77 -5.26 9.43 -9.31
C LEU A 77 -4.64 10.29 -8.22
N GLY A 78 -5.33 11.34 -7.78
CA GLY A 78 -4.86 12.23 -6.72
C GLY A 78 -4.60 11.49 -5.40
N ILE A 79 -5.47 10.54 -5.03
CA ILE A 79 -5.28 9.71 -3.83
C ILE A 79 -4.09 8.77 -4.02
N THR A 80 -3.93 8.16 -5.20
CA THR A 80 -2.90 7.13 -5.48
C THR A 80 -1.47 7.66 -5.45
N LEU A 81 -1.26 8.96 -5.67
CA LEU A 81 0.07 9.58 -5.57
C LEU A 81 0.70 9.39 -4.18
N PHE A 82 -0.09 9.45 -3.13
CA PHE A 82 0.39 9.30 -1.76
C PHE A 82 0.94 7.90 -1.47
N PRO A 83 0.17 6.81 -1.56
CA PRO A 83 0.70 5.46 -1.32
C PRO A 83 1.84 5.11 -2.26
N SER A 84 1.89 5.67 -3.48
CA SER A 84 3.03 5.49 -4.39
C SER A 84 4.33 6.08 -3.81
N ILE A 85 4.28 7.32 -3.28
CA ILE A 85 5.44 7.96 -2.65
C ILE A 85 5.84 7.19 -1.38
N PHE A 86 4.88 6.81 -0.54
CA PHE A 86 5.14 6.05 0.68
C PHE A 86 5.76 4.68 0.37
N MET A 87 5.26 3.96 -0.64
CA MET A 87 5.84 2.70 -1.13
C MET A 87 7.28 2.90 -1.60
N PHE A 88 7.54 3.95 -2.38
CA PHE A 88 8.87 4.24 -2.88
C PHE A 88 9.87 4.48 -1.74
N LEU A 89 9.53 5.36 -0.81
CA LEU A 89 10.36 5.66 0.37
C LEU A 89 10.58 4.42 1.24
N GLN A 90 9.51 3.67 1.50
CA GLN A 90 9.60 2.41 2.22
C GLN A 90 10.53 1.43 1.50
N THR A 91 10.43 1.29 0.19
CA THR A 91 11.23 0.32 -0.58
C THR A 91 12.71 0.64 -0.43
N ILE A 92 13.08 1.92 -0.54
CA ILE A 92 14.45 2.37 -0.28
C ILE A 92 14.86 1.99 1.14
N LEU A 93 14.06 2.37 2.14
CA LEU A 93 14.37 2.09 3.55
C LEU A 93 14.53 0.59 3.82
N PHE A 94 13.61 -0.22 3.28
CA PHE A 94 13.60 -1.67 3.42
C PHE A 94 14.87 -2.30 2.85
N PHE A 95 15.27 -1.91 1.64
CA PHE A 95 16.48 -2.46 1.02
C PHE A 95 17.77 -1.96 1.68
N THR A 96 17.79 -0.74 2.20
CA THR A 96 18.94 -0.21 2.94
C THR A 96 19.13 -0.93 4.28
N ILE A 97 18.04 -1.20 5.03
CA ILE A 97 18.13 -1.80 6.37
C ILE A 97 18.15 -3.33 6.31
N TRP A 98 17.27 -3.94 5.52
CA TRP A 98 17.03 -5.40 5.52
C TRP A 98 17.39 -6.08 4.20
N GLY A 99 17.98 -5.36 3.24
CA GLY A 99 18.28 -5.93 1.92
C GLY A 99 19.19 -7.16 1.97
N ASN A 100 20.13 -7.22 2.91
CA ASN A 100 21.01 -8.38 3.10
C ASN A 100 20.23 -9.61 3.60
N ASP A 101 19.44 -9.45 4.66
CA ASP A 101 18.62 -10.51 5.25
C ASP A 101 17.60 -11.05 4.24
N PHE A 102 16.96 -10.15 3.51
CA PHE A 102 16.00 -10.48 2.47
C PHE A 102 16.62 -11.29 1.33
N ARG A 103 17.81 -10.92 0.86
CA ARG A 103 18.56 -11.69 -0.14
C ARG A 103 19.01 -13.05 0.40
N ALA A 104 19.38 -13.15 1.66
CA ALA A 104 19.75 -14.42 2.29
C ALA A 104 18.55 -15.38 2.38
N GLY A 105 17.40 -14.91 2.88
CA GLY A 105 16.18 -15.73 3.00
C GLY A 105 15.60 -16.19 1.66
N ARG A 106 15.77 -15.38 0.60
CA ARG A 106 15.36 -15.78 -0.75
C ARG A 106 16.22 -16.93 -1.30
N ARG A 107 17.54 -16.88 -1.09
CA ARG A 107 18.47 -17.94 -1.55
C ARG A 107 18.19 -19.28 -0.87
N SER A 108 17.91 -19.29 0.42
CA SER A 108 17.57 -20.52 1.15
C SER A 108 16.23 -21.14 0.73
N THR A 109 15.26 -20.33 0.29
CA THR A 109 13.92 -20.80 -0.07
C THR A 109 13.85 -21.31 -1.51
N PHE A 110 14.60 -20.71 -2.45
CA PHE A 110 14.50 -21.00 -3.88
C PHE A 110 15.80 -21.57 -4.51
N GLY A 111 16.85 -21.80 -3.74
CA GLY A 111 18.09 -22.42 -4.24
C GLY A 111 18.84 -21.61 -5.30
N MET A 112 18.64 -20.28 -5.32
CA MET A 112 19.33 -19.39 -6.26
C MET A 112 20.76 -19.07 -5.78
N PRO A 113 21.73 -18.86 -6.70
CA PRO A 113 23.10 -18.50 -6.35
C PRO A 113 23.21 -17.18 -5.54
#